data_AF-A0A1Q9A902-F1
#
_entry.id   AF-A0A1Q9A902-F1
#
_cell.length_a   1.000
_cell.length_b   1.000
_cell.length_c   1.000
_cell.angle_alpha   90.00
_cell.angle_beta   90.00
_cell.angle_gamma   90.00
#
_symmetry.space_group_name_H-M   'P 1'
#
loop_
_entity.id
_entity.type
_entity.pdbx_description
1 polymer ?
#
loop_
_entity_poly.entity_id
_entity_poly.type
_entity_poly.pdbx_seq_one_letter_code
_entity_poly.pdbx_strand_id
1 'polypeptide(L)'
;MYAYQGVKKSVFVYRALTRDIEVSVEPFYLAEQSDPEDSRYVWGYRVIIVNQSSVAVRLISRYWHITDQNGQVDEVSGPGVIGEQPRLAPGESYEYSSGCPLDTPSGIMFGHYEMETDDAETFDVAIPAFSLDTPDLRRVLN
;
A
#
# COMPACT_ATOMS: atom_id res chain seq x y z
N MET A 1 -39.47 -4.60 0.20
CA MET A 1 -39.07 -5.94 0.70
C MET A 1 -38.34 -6.60 -0.46
N TYR A 2 -37.02 -6.45 -0.64
CA TYR A 2 -35.95 -6.83 0.27
C TYR A 2 -34.88 -5.74 0.41
N ALA A 3 -34.52 -5.43 1.64
CA ALA A 3 -33.31 -4.72 2.00
C ALA A 3 -32.22 -5.75 2.30
N TYR A 4 -30.98 -5.44 1.91
CA TYR A 4 -29.67 -5.79 2.48
C TYR A 4 -28.66 -5.97 1.34
N GLN A 5 -27.95 -4.92 0.99
CA GLN A 5 -26.55 -5.07 0.60
C GLN A 5 -25.74 -4.36 1.66
N GLY A 6 -25.29 -5.17 2.63
CA GLY A 6 -24.35 -4.73 3.63
C GLY A 6 -23.12 -4.18 2.93
N VAL A 7 -22.73 -2.97 3.31
CA VAL A 7 -21.40 -2.44 3.05
C VAL A 7 -20.42 -3.51 3.51
N LYS A 8 -19.75 -4.19 2.56
CA LYS A 8 -18.57 -4.98 2.89
C LYS A 8 -17.60 -4.00 3.53
N LYS A 9 -17.46 -4.03 4.86
CA LYS A 9 -16.31 -3.42 5.52
C LYS A 9 -15.10 -4.09 4.88
N SER A 10 -14.44 -3.41 3.96
CA SER A 10 -13.08 -3.77 3.57
C SER A 10 -12.29 -3.82 4.89
N VAL A 11 -11.88 -5.03 5.26
CA VAL A 11 -10.96 -5.24 6.36
C VAL A 11 -9.60 -5.09 5.69
N PHE A 12 -8.97 -3.93 5.86
CA PHE A 12 -7.57 -3.77 5.47
C PHE A 12 -6.75 -4.86 6.15
N VAL A 13 -6.08 -5.69 5.34
CA VAL A 13 -5.41 -6.91 5.82
C VAL A 13 -4.05 -6.58 6.42
N TYR A 14 -3.39 -5.52 5.93
CA TYR A 14 -2.06 -5.12 6.33
C TYR A 14 -2.09 -3.70 6.91
N ARG A 15 -1.44 -3.50 8.06
CA ARG A 15 -1.31 -2.19 8.69
C ARG A 15 0.02 -2.03 9.42
N ALA A 16 0.55 -0.82 9.45
CA ALA A 16 1.66 -0.41 10.30
C ALA A 16 1.32 0.92 10.98
N LEU A 17 1.79 1.13 12.20
CA LEU A 17 1.64 2.38 12.96
C LEU A 17 3.04 2.89 13.31
N THR A 18 3.38 4.09 12.86
CA THR A 18 4.67 4.74 13.16
C THR A 18 4.40 6.18 13.58
N ARG A 19 4.81 6.57 14.80
CA ARG A 19 4.57 7.93 15.36
C ARG A 19 3.10 8.38 15.22
N ASP A 20 2.18 7.49 15.56
CA ASP A 20 0.73 7.70 15.44
C ASP A 20 0.22 7.98 14.01
N ILE A 21 1.02 7.69 12.99
CA ILE A 21 0.59 7.65 11.59
C ILE A 21 0.34 6.20 11.21
N GLU A 22 -0.92 5.86 10.94
CA GLU A 22 -1.30 4.52 10.51
C GLU A 22 -1.33 4.44 8.99
N VAL A 23 -0.66 3.43 8.42
CA VAL A 23 -0.74 3.09 7.01
C VAL A 23 -1.39 1.73 6.88
N SER A 24 -2.53 1.67 6.21
CA SER A 24 -3.29 0.45 5.93
C SER A 24 -3.27 0.16 4.43
N VAL A 25 -3.06 -1.11 4.04
CA VAL A 25 -2.95 -1.53 2.65
C VAL A 25 -3.87 -2.72 2.35
N GLU A 26 -4.59 -2.63 1.23
CA GLU A 26 -5.41 -3.69 0.66
C GLU A 26 -4.94 -3.99 -0.79
N PRO A 27 -4.17 -5.07 -1.01
CA PRO A 27 -3.82 -5.51 -2.34
C PRO A 27 -4.95 -6.33 -2.98
N PHE A 28 -5.10 -6.24 -4.29
CA PHE A 28 -6.07 -7.00 -5.08
C PHE A 28 -5.53 -7.31 -6.48
N TYR A 29 -5.72 -8.54 -6.93
CA TYR A 29 -5.28 -8.99 -8.25
C TYR A 29 -6.17 -8.43 -9.37
N LEU A 30 -5.57 -7.91 -10.43
CA LEU A 30 -6.24 -7.33 -11.60
C LEU A 30 -6.20 -8.30 -12.78
N ALA A 31 -7.12 -9.27 -12.77
CA ALA A 31 -7.18 -10.33 -13.79
C ALA A 31 -7.30 -9.78 -15.22
N GLU A 32 -8.06 -8.70 -15.43
CA GLU A 32 -8.25 -8.09 -16.77
C GLU A 32 -7.00 -7.40 -17.33
N GLN A 33 -6.02 -7.06 -16.47
CA GLN A 33 -4.75 -6.43 -16.87
C GLN A 33 -3.59 -7.44 -16.88
N SER A 34 -3.85 -8.66 -16.43
CA SER A 34 -2.87 -9.73 -16.31
C SER A 34 -2.99 -10.70 -17.48
N ASP A 35 -1.88 -11.35 -17.80
CA ASP A 35 -1.77 -12.41 -18.78
C ASP A 35 -0.78 -13.47 -18.26
N PRO A 36 -1.27 -14.46 -17.50
CA PRO A 36 -0.42 -15.50 -16.92
C PRO A 36 0.30 -16.36 -17.96
N GLU A 37 -0.23 -16.48 -19.19
CA GLU A 37 0.43 -17.23 -20.27
C GLU A 37 1.72 -16.53 -20.73
N ASP A 38 1.73 -15.20 -20.70
CA ASP A 38 2.88 -14.35 -20.99
C ASP A 38 3.67 -13.95 -19.72
N SER A 39 3.41 -14.61 -18.59
CA SER A 39 4.02 -14.30 -17.28
C SER A 39 3.82 -12.84 -16.83
N ARG A 40 2.76 -12.16 -17.25
CA ARG A 40 2.44 -10.79 -16.84
C ARG A 40 1.37 -10.78 -15.76
N TYR A 41 1.69 -10.35 -14.55
CA TYR A 41 0.75 -10.30 -13.43
C TYR A 41 0.64 -8.88 -12.91
N VAL A 42 -0.58 -8.40 -12.66
CA VAL A 42 -0.83 -7.04 -12.21
C VAL A 42 -1.68 -7.05 -10.95
N TRP A 43 -1.20 -6.37 -9.92
CA TRP A 43 -1.98 -6.08 -8.71
C TRP A 43 -2.27 -4.60 -8.62
N GLY A 44 -3.50 -4.26 -8.23
CA GLY A 44 -3.82 -2.99 -7.64
C GLY A 44 -3.60 -3.05 -6.13
N TYR A 45 -3.32 -1.90 -5.52
CA TYR A 45 -3.34 -1.77 -4.07
C TYR A 45 -4.01 -0.46 -3.69
N ARG A 46 -4.80 -0.50 -2.62
CA ARG A 46 -5.44 0.66 -2.00
C ARG A 46 -4.73 0.95 -0.68
N VAL A 47 -4.24 2.17 -0.52
CA VAL A 47 -3.59 2.62 0.71
C VAL A 47 -4.46 3.66 1.39
N ILE A 48 -4.63 3.54 2.71
CA ILE A 48 -5.15 4.59 3.58
C ILE A 48 -4.05 5.00 4.56
N ILE A 49 -3.82 6.31 4.65
CA ILE A 49 -2.92 6.94 5.61
C ILE A 49 -3.79 7.73 6.59
N VAL A 50 -3.69 7.45 7.89
CA VAL A 50 -4.46 8.14 8.94
C VAL A 50 -3.49 8.80 9.90
N ASN A 51 -3.66 10.11 10.10
CA ASN A 51 -2.92 10.85 11.12
C ASN A 51 -3.67 10.77 12.46
N GLN A 52 -3.20 9.92 13.37
CA GLN A 52 -3.73 9.78 14.74
C GLN A 52 -2.93 10.62 15.75
N SER A 53 -1.89 11.33 15.29
CA SER A 53 -1.07 12.20 16.12
C SER A 53 -1.78 13.51 16.43
N SER A 54 -1.20 14.32 17.33
CA SER A 54 -1.67 15.66 17.67
C SER A 54 -1.10 16.77 16.78
N VAL A 55 -0.25 16.45 15.80
CA VAL A 55 0.41 17.42 14.91
C VAL A 55 0.04 17.17 13.46
N ALA A 56 0.07 18.21 12.63
CA ALA A 56 -0.12 18.04 11.20
C ALA A 56 1.16 17.51 10.54
N VAL A 57 1.00 16.66 9.53
CA VAL A 57 2.10 16.05 8.78
C VAL A 57 1.85 16.13 7.29
N ARG A 58 2.91 16.25 6.48
CA ARG A 58 2.85 16.19 5.02
C ARG A 58 3.67 15.02 4.51
N LEU A 59 3.10 14.24 3.60
CA LEU A 59 3.83 13.22 2.86
C LEU A 59 4.71 13.90 1.81
N ILE A 60 6.02 13.72 1.91
CA ILE A 60 7.01 14.34 1.02
C ILE A 60 7.41 13.38 -0.09
N SER A 61 7.80 12.16 0.28
CA SER A 61 8.27 11.16 -0.68
C SER A 61 7.88 9.75 -0.24
N ARG A 62 8.04 8.80 -1.16
CA ARG A 62 7.83 7.37 -0.90
C ARG A 62 9.05 6.59 -1.36
N TYR A 63 9.29 5.49 -0.67
CA TYR A 63 10.17 4.41 -1.09
C TYR A 63 9.40 3.09 -1.03
N TRP A 64 9.54 2.28 -2.07
CA TRP A 64 9.04 0.91 -2.15
C TRP A 64 10.19 -0.04 -2.39
N HIS A 65 10.17 -1.14 -1.65
CA HIS A 65 10.96 -2.34 -1.89
C HIS A 65 10.02 -3.44 -2.36
N ILE A 66 10.27 -3.97 -3.54
CA ILE A 66 9.42 -4.97 -4.20
C ILE A 66 10.29 -6.19 -4.46
N THR A 67 9.90 -7.34 -3.92
CA THR A 67 10.59 -8.62 -4.15
C THR A 67 9.65 -9.59 -4.83
N ASP A 68 10.04 -10.09 -5.99
CA ASP A 68 9.28 -11.10 -6.72
C ASP A 68 9.49 -12.51 -6.14
N GLN A 69 8.78 -13.52 -6.64
CA GLN A 69 8.91 -14.90 -6.16
C GLN A 69 10.31 -15.51 -6.37
N ASN A 70 11.04 -15.04 -7.37
CA ASN A 70 12.39 -15.51 -7.69
C ASN A 70 13.47 -14.81 -6.85
N GLY A 71 13.09 -13.86 -5.99
CA GLY A 71 13.99 -13.06 -5.19
C GLY A 71 14.61 -11.88 -5.93
N GLN A 72 14.11 -11.55 -7.13
CA GLN A 72 14.49 -10.32 -7.82
C GLN A 72 13.89 -9.12 -7.08
N VAL A 73 14.70 -8.08 -6.91
CA VAL A 73 14.34 -6.87 -6.16
C VAL A 73 14.27 -5.66 -7.08
N ASP A 74 13.16 -4.94 -7.00
CA ASP A 74 12.98 -3.62 -7.59
C ASP A 74 12.73 -2.58 -6.49
N GLU A 75 13.41 -1.45 -6.58
CA GLU A 75 13.27 -0.33 -5.65
C GLU A 75 12.71 0.89 -6.37
N VAL A 76 11.65 1.48 -5.82
CA VAL A 76 10.98 2.64 -6.41
C VAL A 76 10.91 3.77 -5.40
N SER A 77 11.60 4.87 -5.71
CA SER A 77 11.55 6.10 -4.93
C SER A 77 11.00 7.26 -5.74
N GLY A 78 10.31 8.19 -5.09
CA GLY A 78 9.88 9.42 -5.75
C GLY A 78 9.07 10.35 -4.87
N PRO A 79 8.81 11.58 -5.35
CA PRO A 79 8.03 12.55 -4.62
C PRO A 79 6.57 12.10 -4.51
N GLY A 80 5.99 12.34 -3.34
CA GLY A 80 4.57 12.16 -3.09
C GLY A 80 4.05 10.76 -3.34
N VAL A 81 2.74 10.68 -3.50
CA VAL A 81 1.96 9.52 -3.97
C VAL A 81 1.06 9.99 -5.09
N ILE A 82 0.97 9.24 -6.19
CA ILE A 82 0.13 9.57 -7.36
C ILE A 82 0.24 11.01 -7.90
N GLY A 83 1.38 11.68 -7.69
CA GLY A 83 1.60 13.08 -8.09
C GLY A 83 1.19 14.12 -7.04
N GLU A 84 0.80 13.69 -5.84
CA GLU A 84 0.33 14.52 -4.74
C GLU A 84 1.21 14.38 -3.49
N GLN A 85 1.31 15.46 -2.70
CA GLN A 85 1.97 15.50 -1.39
C GLN A 85 0.95 15.92 -0.33
N PRO A 86 0.05 15.01 0.10
CA PRO A 86 -1.04 15.35 0.99
C PRO A 86 -0.52 15.83 2.34
N ARG A 87 -1.15 16.88 2.89
CA ARG A 87 -0.98 17.31 4.27
C ARG A 87 -2.19 16.86 5.08
N LEU A 88 -1.97 16.15 6.17
CA LEU A 88 -2.98 15.58 7.05
C LEU A 88 -2.95 16.29 8.40
N ALA A 89 -4.04 16.97 8.75
CA ALA A 89 -4.26 17.46 10.11
C ALA A 89 -4.54 16.29 11.08
N PRO A 90 -4.46 16.52 12.41
CA PRO A 90 -4.87 15.52 13.39
C PRO A 90 -6.28 14.96 13.12
N GLY A 91 -6.38 13.63 13.04
CA GLY A 91 -7.62 12.90 12.75
C GLY A 91 -7.99 12.79 11.27
N GLU A 92 -7.24 13.43 10.36
CA GLU A 92 -7.49 13.31 8.91
C GLU A 92 -6.90 12.04 8.32
N SER A 93 -7.48 11.62 7.19
CA SER A 93 -7.01 10.49 6.41
C SER A 93 -6.90 10.84 4.93
N TYR A 94 -5.96 10.21 4.24
CA TYR A 94 -5.83 10.27 2.79
C TYR A 94 -5.80 8.85 2.22
N GLU A 95 -6.46 8.70 1.08
CA GLU A 95 -6.63 7.41 0.42
C GLU A 95 -6.23 7.52 -1.05
N TYR A 96 -5.49 6.52 -1.53
CA TYR A 96 -5.16 6.42 -2.95
C TYR A 96 -5.04 4.96 -3.38
N SER A 97 -5.11 4.74 -4.69
CA SER A 97 -4.85 3.45 -5.31
C SER A 97 -3.78 3.56 -6.39
N SER A 98 -2.96 2.53 -6.53
CA SER A 98 -1.97 2.41 -7.60
C SER A 98 -1.75 0.94 -7.96
N GLY A 99 -0.79 0.65 -8.84
CA GLY A 99 -0.56 -0.70 -9.38
C GLY A 99 0.89 -1.13 -9.29
N CYS A 100 1.10 -2.44 -9.27
CA CYS A 100 2.40 -3.09 -9.32
C CYS A 100 2.32 -4.26 -10.32
N PRO A 101 2.98 -4.16 -11.49
CA PRO A 101 3.20 -5.30 -12.36
C PRO A 101 4.37 -6.16 -11.83
N LEU A 102 4.26 -7.48 -11.94
CA LEU A 102 5.35 -8.44 -11.74
C LEU A 102 5.35 -9.48 -12.84
N ASP A 103 6.52 -10.07 -13.09
CA ASP A 103 6.67 -11.19 -14.02
C ASP A 103 6.45 -12.57 -13.34
N THR A 104 6.09 -12.57 -12.05
CA THR A 104 5.85 -13.78 -11.24
C THR A 104 4.45 -13.77 -10.61
N PRO A 105 3.85 -14.94 -10.33
CA PRO A 105 2.50 -15.05 -9.78
C PRO A 105 2.41 -14.73 -8.27
N SER A 106 3.55 -14.40 -7.65
CA SER A 106 3.62 -13.90 -6.28
C SER A 106 4.76 -12.90 -6.08
N GLY A 107 4.66 -12.08 -5.04
CA GLY A 107 5.69 -11.15 -4.60
C GLY A 107 5.35 -10.52 -3.24
N ILE A 108 6.27 -9.72 -2.71
CA ILE A 108 6.11 -8.96 -1.47
C ILE A 108 6.47 -7.51 -1.73
N MET A 109 5.67 -6.60 -1.20
CA MET A 109 5.99 -5.17 -1.16
C MET A 109 6.05 -4.68 0.27
N PHE A 110 7.00 -3.78 0.54
CA PHE A 110 7.06 -2.98 1.77
C PHE A 110 7.77 -1.66 1.47
N GLY A 111 7.80 -0.74 2.43
CA GLY A 111 8.45 0.54 2.19
C GLY A 111 8.28 1.53 3.32
N HIS A 112 8.46 2.80 3.00
CA HIS A 112 8.19 3.90 3.91
C HIS A 112 7.79 5.16 3.14
N TYR A 113 7.07 6.04 3.83
CA TYR A 113 6.91 7.43 3.43
C TYR A 113 7.84 8.30 4.25
N GLU A 114 8.49 9.25 3.60
CA GLU A 114 9.09 10.38 4.30
C GLU A 114 7.99 11.41 4.58
N MET A 115 7.81 11.73 5.85
CA MET A 115 6.83 12.71 6.33
C MET A 115 7.57 13.92 6.91
N GLU A 116 6.94 15.08 6.82
CA GLU A 116 7.43 16.34 7.40
C GLU A 116 6.34 16.98 8.26
N THR A 117 6.68 17.44 9.46
CA THR A 117 5.78 18.23 10.32
C THR A 117 5.77 19.70 9.89
N ASP A 118 4.81 20.50 10.38
CA ASP A 118 4.81 21.95 10.13
C ASP A 118 6.06 22.68 10.70
N ASP A 119 6.75 22.06 11.67
CA ASP A 119 8.00 22.56 12.26
C ASP A 119 9.25 22.09 11.49
N ALA A 120 9.08 21.51 10.30
CA ALA A 120 10.13 20.97 9.42
C ALA A 120 10.94 19.80 10.00
N GLU A 121 10.43 19.12 11.03
CA GLU A 121 10.95 17.81 11.43
C GLU A 121 10.55 16.75 10.39
N THR A 122 11.52 16.00 9.87
CA THR A 122 11.29 14.87 8.96
C THR A 122 11.42 13.53 9.68
N PHE A 123 10.62 12.55 9.25
CA PHE A 123 10.68 11.18 9.76
C PHE A 123 10.05 10.17 8.81
N ASP A 124 10.47 8.92 8.92
CA ASP A 124 9.91 7.83 8.14
C ASP A 124 8.68 7.21 8.81
N VAL A 125 7.65 6.96 8.00
CA VAL A 125 6.46 6.18 8.37
C VAL A 125 6.48 4.87 7.60
N ALA A 126 6.52 3.76 8.32
CA ALA A 126 6.56 2.44 7.69
C ALA A 126 5.27 2.14 6.92
N ILE A 127 5.44 1.57 5.73
CA ILE A 127 4.38 0.88 5.00
C ILE A 127 4.51 -0.61 5.34
N PRO A 128 3.45 -1.30 5.80
CA PRO A 128 3.55 -2.70 6.20
C PRO A 128 4.01 -3.58 5.02
N ALA A 129 4.68 -4.68 5.32
CA ALA A 129 4.88 -5.72 4.32
C ALA A 129 3.55 -6.39 3.97
N PHE A 130 3.26 -6.52 2.68
CA PHE A 130 2.07 -7.20 2.17
C PHE A 130 2.39 -8.09 0.99
N SER A 131 1.65 -9.21 0.88
CA SER A 131 1.80 -10.14 -0.22
C SER A 131 0.98 -9.73 -1.43
N LEU A 132 1.57 -9.94 -2.60
CA LEU A 132 0.93 -9.87 -3.91
C LEU A 132 0.74 -11.30 -4.40
N ASP A 133 -0.23 -12.02 -3.85
CA ASP A 133 -0.49 -13.41 -4.25
C ASP A 133 -1.63 -13.45 -5.29
N THR A 134 -1.49 -14.31 -6.30
CA THR A 134 -2.64 -14.67 -7.13
C THR A 134 -3.68 -15.43 -6.30
N PRO A 135 -5.01 -15.25 -6.53
CA PRO A 135 -6.06 -15.88 -5.72
C PRO A 135 -5.98 -17.41 -5.67
N ASP A 136 -5.44 -18.04 -6.71
CA ASP A 136 -5.31 -19.50 -6.84
C ASP A 136 -4.03 -20.04 -6.20
N LEU A 137 -3.15 -19.17 -5.67
CA LEU A 137 -1.95 -19.59 -4.96
C LEU A 137 -2.34 -20.17 -3.60
N ARG A 138 -2.38 -21.50 -3.54
CA ARG A 138 -2.66 -22.24 -2.30
C ARG A 138 -1.60 -21.88 -1.27
N ARG A 139 -1.98 -21.14 -0.21
CA ARG A 139 -1.12 -20.90 0.96
C ARG A 139 -0.80 -22.25 1.61
N VAL A 140 0.38 -22.80 1.33
CA VAL A 140 0.92 -23.93 2.09
C VAL A 140 1.66 -23.33 3.27
N LEU A 141 1.02 -23.35 4.45
CA LEU A 141 1.71 -23.10 5.70
C LEU A 141 2.52 -24.37 6.02
N ASN A 142 3.84 -24.25 6.03
CA ASN A 142 4.74 -25.27 6.56
C ASN A 142 4.78 -25.23 8.08
#